data_AF-A0A1Q4W8E1-F1
#
_entry.id   AF-A0A1Q4W8E1-F1
#
_cell.length_a   1.000
_cell.length_b   1.000
_cell.length_c   1.000
_cell.angle_alpha   90.00
_cell.angle_beta   90.00
_cell.angle_gamma   90.00
#
_symmetry.space_group_name_H-M   'P 1'
#
loop_
_entity.id
_entity.type
_entity.pdbx_description
1 polymer ?
#
loop_
_entity_poly.entity_id
_entity_poly.type
_entity_poly.pdbx_seq_one_letter_code
_entity_poly.pdbx_strand_id
1 'polypeptide(L)'
;MPMLDVHIPDGALRPEAEAALLNRITEILIRHEGFDPADPVTRSVSWLFLHRPAAVYVGGELADAPRYKVVPSVPEGQLDARKRAGVIADVTEAILDAEDGAWPRDPGRIWVFPTEIPEGHWGGFGKVRPLAAILARLTGNDRARARDLAARRIAESRAEHARLP
;
A
#
# COMPACT_ATOMS: atom_id res chain seq x y z
N MET A 1 -0.25 -8.76 2.30
CA MET A 1 1.19 -9.00 2.02
C MET A 1 1.67 -7.92 1.07
N PRO A 2 1.61 -6.63 1.48
CA PRO A 2 1.92 -5.52 0.61
C PRO A 2 3.43 -5.31 0.49
N MET A 3 3.85 -4.84 -0.68
CA MET A 3 5.16 -4.23 -0.92
C MET A 3 4.93 -2.73 -1.13
N LEU A 4 5.48 -1.88 -0.26
CA LEU A 4 5.21 -0.44 -0.25
C LEU A 4 6.46 0.32 -0.66
N ASP A 5 6.37 1.10 -1.74
CA ASP A 5 7.39 2.11 -2.04
C ASP A 5 6.92 3.48 -1.56
N VAL A 6 7.58 4.03 -0.53
CA VAL A 6 7.22 5.31 0.09
C VAL A 6 8.33 6.31 -0.19
N HIS A 7 8.01 7.38 -0.90
CA HIS A 7 8.97 8.42 -1.29
C HIS A 7 8.74 9.65 -0.42
N ILE A 8 9.73 9.95 0.42
CA ILE A 8 9.71 11.10 1.33
C ILE A 8 11.02 11.88 1.11
N PRO A 9 10.96 13.15 0.67
CA PRO A 9 12.16 13.98 0.56
C PRO A 9 12.91 14.05 1.89
N ASP A 10 14.23 14.11 1.83
CA ASP A 10 15.05 14.18 3.04
C ASP A 10 14.73 15.46 3.84
N GLY A 11 14.67 15.34 5.16
CA GLY A 11 14.30 16.44 6.06
C GLY A 11 12.84 16.92 5.96
N ALA A 12 11.97 16.28 5.16
CA ALA A 12 10.57 16.68 5.03
C ALA A 12 9.75 16.48 6.32
N LEU A 13 10.15 15.52 7.16
CA LEU A 13 9.48 15.15 8.40
C LEU A 13 10.51 15.03 9.52
N ARG A 14 10.08 15.25 10.78
CA ARG A 14 10.91 14.91 11.95
C ARG A 14 11.14 13.39 11.99
N PRO A 15 12.33 12.91 12.41
CA PRO A 15 12.65 11.48 12.41
C PRO A 15 11.62 10.60 13.14
N GLU A 16 11.11 11.06 14.29
CA GLU A 16 10.13 10.31 15.09
C GLU A 16 8.76 10.28 14.39
N ALA A 17 8.35 11.40 13.79
CA ALA A 17 7.09 11.50 13.04
C ALA A 17 7.14 10.62 11.77
N GLU A 18 8.29 10.57 11.10
CA GLU A 18 8.50 9.69 9.96
C GLU A 18 8.44 8.22 10.35
N ALA A 19 9.16 7.80 11.40
CA ALA A 19 9.11 6.42 11.85
C ALA A 19 7.68 5.98 12.21
N ALA A 20 6.93 6.85 12.89
CA ALA A 20 5.52 6.62 13.21
C ALA A 20 4.65 6.55 11.95
N LEU A 21 4.88 7.43 10.97
CA LEU A 21 4.18 7.44 9.68
C LEU A 21 4.42 6.13 8.90
N LEU A 22 5.66 5.66 8.79
CA LEU A 22 5.98 4.43 8.05
C LEU A 22 5.29 3.20 8.67
N ASN A 23 5.25 3.14 10.01
CA ASN A 23 4.45 2.12 10.70
C ASN A 23 2.95 2.30 10.39
N ARG A 24 2.41 3.51 10.51
CA ARG A 24 0.98 3.80 10.27
C ARG A 24 0.54 3.45 8.85
N ILE A 25 1.33 3.78 7.83
CA ILE A 25 1.06 3.42 6.43
C ILE A 25 1.02 1.89 6.29
N THR A 26 1.98 1.17 6.87
CA THR A 26 1.99 -0.30 6.84
C THR A 26 0.71 -0.88 7.44
N GLU A 27 0.25 -0.35 8.58
CA GLU A 27 -0.98 -0.80 9.21
C GLU A 27 -2.24 -0.45 8.42
N ILE A 28 -2.31 0.73 7.81
CA ILE A 28 -3.42 1.14 6.92
C ILE A 28 -3.59 0.10 5.81
N LEU A 29 -2.52 -0.28 5.13
CA LEU A 29 -2.59 -1.25 4.06
C LEU A 29 -3.03 -2.63 4.53
N ILE A 30 -2.47 -3.11 5.64
CA ILE A 30 -2.86 -4.40 6.22
C ILE A 30 -4.38 -4.43 6.52
N ARG A 31 -4.91 -3.36 7.11
CA ARG A 31 -6.35 -3.25 7.41
C ARG A 31 -7.20 -3.26 6.14
N HIS A 32 -6.81 -2.52 5.11
CA HIS A 32 -7.56 -2.47 3.84
C HIS A 32 -7.51 -3.79 3.06
N GLU A 33 -6.43 -4.57 3.16
CA GLU A 33 -6.40 -5.95 2.64
C GLU A 33 -7.36 -6.90 3.41
N GLY A 34 -7.81 -6.48 4.60
CA GLY A 34 -8.73 -7.21 5.46
C GLY A 34 -8.05 -8.14 6.45
N PHE A 35 -6.83 -7.81 6.87
CA PHE A 35 -6.08 -8.55 7.89
C PHE A 35 -5.84 -7.71 9.15
N ASP A 36 -5.44 -8.36 10.24
CA ASP A 36 -5.13 -7.71 11.50
C ASP A 36 -3.66 -7.20 11.50
N PRO A 37 -3.41 -5.89 11.63
CA PRO A 37 -2.05 -5.36 11.74
C PRO A 37 -1.35 -5.76 13.04
N ALA A 38 -2.03 -6.34 14.03
CA ALA A 38 -1.40 -6.90 15.22
C ALA A 38 -0.92 -8.36 15.03
N ASP A 39 -1.38 -9.07 13.99
CA ASP A 39 -0.95 -10.44 13.71
C ASP A 39 0.53 -10.48 13.25
N PRO A 40 1.44 -11.14 13.99
CA PRO A 40 2.86 -11.19 13.65
C PRO A 40 3.12 -11.83 12.28
N VAL A 41 2.29 -12.79 11.86
CA VAL A 41 2.45 -13.44 10.56
C VAL A 41 2.20 -12.43 9.45
N THR A 42 1.07 -11.73 9.49
CA THR A 42 0.71 -10.69 8.54
C THR A 42 1.73 -9.56 8.50
N ARG A 43 2.20 -9.09 9.67
CA ARG A 43 3.26 -8.06 9.74
C ARG A 43 4.57 -8.53 9.11
N SER A 44 5.00 -9.76 9.35
CA SER A 44 6.30 -10.26 8.87
C SER A 44 6.44 -10.28 7.35
N VAL A 45 5.31 -10.30 6.63
CA VAL A 45 5.26 -10.34 5.17
C VAL A 45 4.80 -9.01 4.55
N SER A 46 4.70 -7.95 5.34
CA SER A 46 4.33 -6.61 4.90
C SER A 46 5.57 -5.73 4.92
N TRP A 47 6.10 -5.38 3.75
CA TRP A 47 7.39 -4.68 3.64
C TRP A 47 7.20 -3.28 3.08
N LEU A 48 8.01 -2.36 3.57
CA LEU A 48 8.06 -0.98 3.12
C LEU A 48 9.50 -0.61 2.80
N PHE A 49 9.68 -0.03 1.62
CA PHE A 49 10.92 0.56 1.12
C PHE A 49 10.78 2.08 1.14
N LEU A 50 11.60 2.72 1.97
CA LEU A 50 11.69 4.18 2.05
C LEU A 50 12.67 4.67 0.98
N HIS A 51 12.18 5.55 0.12
CA HIS A 51 12.95 6.18 -0.94
C HIS A 51 13.16 7.65 -0.62
N ARG A 52 14.37 8.14 -0.87
CA ARG A 52 14.76 9.55 -0.77
C ARG A 52 14.99 10.10 -2.18
N PRO A 53 14.01 10.79 -2.78
CA PRO A 53 14.24 11.46 -4.05
C PRO A 53 15.37 12.48 -3.89
N ALA A 54 16.35 12.46 -4.81
CA ALA A 54 17.41 13.47 -4.84
C ALA A 54 16.86 14.87 -5.14
N ALA A 55 15.77 14.96 -5.90
CA ALA A 55 15.00 16.16 -6.15
C ALA A 55 13.57 15.79 -6.56
N VAL A 56 12.64 16.72 -6.39
CA VAL A 56 11.29 16.63 -6.96
C VAL A 56 11.00 17.91 -7.72
N TYR A 57 10.49 17.77 -8.95
CA TYR A 57 10.12 18.88 -9.81
C TYR A 57 8.61 18.87 -10.06
N VAL A 58 7.98 20.04 -10.02
CA VAL A 58 6.56 20.25 -10.33
C VAL A 58 6.47 21.22 -11.50
N GLY A 59 5.89 20.78 -12.62
CA GLY A 59 5.81 21.60 -13.83
C GLY A 59 7.15 21.96 -14.47
N GLY A 60 8.23 21.24 -14.14
CA GLY A 60 9.59 21.50 -14.64
C GLY A 60 10.47 22.31 -13.70
N GLU A 61 9.92 22.86 -12.63
CA GLU A 61 10.65 23.64 -11.62
C GLU A 61 10.83 22.86 -10.32
N LEU A 62 11.89 23.17 -9.56
CA LEU A 62 12.09 22.56 -8.24
C LEU A 62 10.88 22.80 -7.34
N ALA A 63 10.44 21.75 -6.64
CA ALA A 63 9.33 21.86 -5.71
C ALA A 63 9.67 22.80 -4.55
N ASP A 64 8.76 23.72 -4.27
CA ASP A 64 8.81 24.71 -3.18
C ASP A 64 8.36 24.16 -1.81
N ALA A 65 7.73 22.98 -1.81
CA ALA A 65 7.29 22.24 -0.64
C ALA A 65 7.46 20.73 -0.88
N PRO A 66 7.58 19.90 0.18
CA PRO A 66 7.69 18.45 0.05
C PRO A 66 6.54 17.86 -0.76
N ARG A 67 6.89 16.94 -1.65
CA ARG A 67 5.95 16.15 -2.47
C ARG A 67 6.16 14.68 -2.15
N TYR A 68 5.06 13.98 -1.93
CA TYR A 68 5.06 12.59 -1.47
C TYR A 68 4.49 11.69 -2.54
N LYS A 69 5.05 10.48 -2.64
CA LYS A 69 4.54 9.43 -3.51
C LYS A 69 4.56 8.10 -2.77
N VAL A 70 3.41 7.45 -2.67
CA VAL A 70 3.25 6.12 -2.08
C VAL A 70 2.73 5.17 -3.14
N VAL A 71 3.42 4.06 -3.37
CA VAL A 71 3.03 3.02 -4.32
C VAL A 71 2.85 1.71 -3.56
N PRO A 72 1.65 1.43 -3.03
CA PRO A 72 1.31 0.12 -2.52
C PRO A 72 1.19 -0.86 -3.68
N SER A 73 1.93 -1.98 -3.62
CA SER A 73 1.75 -3.12 -4.51
C SER A 73 1.20 -4.30 -3.72
N VAL A 74 0.12 -4.90 -4.20
CA VAL A 74 -0.54 -6.05 -3.56
C VAL A 74 -0.86 -7.15 -4.59
N PRO A 75 -1.02 -8.41 -4.18
CA PRO A 75 -1.59 -9.44 -5.05
C PRO A 75 -2.99 -9.05 -5.57
N GLU A 76 -3.30 -9.37 -6.83
CA GLU A 76 -4.64 -9.22 -7.42
C GLU A 76 -5.74 -9.80 -6.52
N GLY A 77 -6.83 -9.06 -6.34
CA GLY A 77 -7.97 -9.43 -5.51
C GLY A 77 -7.88 -8.95 -4.05
N GLN A 78 -6.81 -8.23 -3.67
CA GLN A 78 -6.68 -7.71 -2.30
C GLN A 78 -7.46 -6.40 -2.10
N LEU A 79 -7.53 -5.55 -3.12
CA LEU A 79 -8.17 -4.24 -3.04
C LEU A 79 -9.29 -4.14 -4.08
N ASP A 80 -10.52 -4.01 -3.62
CA ASP A 80 -11.64 -3.57 -4.46
C ASP A 80 -11.65 -2.04 -4.59
N ALA A 81 -12.54 -1.49 -5.43
CA ALA A 81 -12.71 -0.05 -5.61
C ALA A 81 -12.79 0.74 -4.29
N ARG A 82 -13.56 0.23 -3.32
CA ARG A 82 -13.78 0.92 -2.03
C ARG A 82 -12.50 0.91 -1.20
N LYS A 83 -11.83 -0.23 -1.11
CA LYS A 83 -10.56 -0.39 -0.39
C LYS A 83 -9.47 0.46 -1.03
N ARG A 84 -9.38 0.49 -2.37
CA ARG A 84 -8.45 1.39 -3.08
C ARG A 84 -8.68 2.86 -2.69
N ALA A 85 -9.93 3.32 -2.75
CA ALA A 85 -10.26 4.69 -2.36
C ALA A 85 -9.93 4.97 -0.88
N GLY A 86 -10.19 4.00 0.02
CA GLY A 86 -9.83 4.09 1.42
C GLY A 86 -8.32 4.18 1.67
N VAL A 87 -7.52 3.37 0.98
CA VAL A 87 -6.05 3.45 1.04
C VAL A 87 -5.57 4.83 0.61
N ILE A 88 -6.09 5.37 -0.49
CA ILE A 88 -5.72 6.71 -0.98
C ILE A 88 -6.01 7.77 0.08
N ALA A 89 -7.22 7.77 0.64
CA ALA A 89 -7.62 8.73 1.65
C ALA A 89 -6.80 8.61 2.93
N ASP A 90 -6.71 7.42 3.52
CA ASP A 90 -6.08 7.21 4.82
C ASP A 90 -4.56 7.44 4.79
N VAL A 91 -3.88 7.06 3.70
CA VAL A 91 -2.45 7.33 3.53
C VAL A 91 -2.20 8.83 3.35
N THR A 92 -3.06 9.52 2.59
CA THR A 92 -2.96 10.97 2.39
C THR A 92 -3.10 11.71 3.73
N GLU A 93 -4.13 11.39 4.51
CA GLU A 93 -4.33 11.99 5.83
C GLU A 93 -3.18 11.65 6.79
N ALA A 94 -2.67 10.42 6.78
CA ALA A 94 -1.54 10.05 7.63
C ALA A 94 -0.28 10.88 7.35
N ILE A 95 0.02 11.17 6.07
CA ILE A 95 1.15 12.02 5.69
C ILE A 95 0.92 13.47 6.14
N LEU A 96 -0.26 14.03 5.89
CA LEU A 96 -0.61 15.39 6.31
C LEU A 96 -0.57 15.56 7.84
N ASP A 97 -0.96 14.54 8.60
CA ASP A 97 -0.83 14.53 10.05
C ASP A 97 0.65 14.51 10.49
N ALA A 98 1.48 13.74 9.80
CA ALA A 98 2.91 13.59 10.14
C ALA A 98 3.71 14.88 9.93
N GLU A 99 3.26 15.77 9.05
CA GLU A 99 3.86 17.09 8.86
C GLU A 99 3.71 18.00 10.08
N ASP A 100 2.76 17.74 10.97
CA ASP A 100 2.56 18.46 12.23
C ASP A 100 2.54 20.00 12.06
N GLY A 101 1.91 20.48 10.98
CA GLY A 101 1.78 21.90 10.67
C GLY A 101 3.03 22.56 10.09
N ALA A 102 4.09 21.82 9.76
CA ALA A 102 5.28 22.35 9.10
C ALA A 102 5.00 22.96 7.72
N TRP A 103 3.92 22.53 7.07
CA TRP A 103 3.47 23.00 5.76
C TRP A 103 1.96 23.24 5.78
N PRO A 104 1.43 24.10 4.88
CA PRO A 104 -0.01 24.16 4.64
C PRO A 104 -0.57 22.76 4.33
N ARG A 105 -1.69 22.42 4.97
CA ARG A 105 -2.36 21.13 4.76
C ARG A 105 -2.94 21.10 3.34
N ASP A 106 -2.22 20.44 2.44
CA ASP A 106 -2.53 20.39 1.01
C ASP A 106 -2.41 18.94 0.50
N PRO A 107 -3.53 18.23 0.30
CA PRO A 107 -3.51 16.88 -0.25
C PRO A 107 -2.99 16.81 -1.69
N GLY A 108 -2.96 17.93 -2.43
CA GLY A 108 -2.42 18.00 -3.79
C GLY A 108 -0.92 17.72 -3.89
N ARG A 109 -0.21 17.68 -2.75
CA ARG A 109 1.22 17.32 -2.65
C ARG A 109 1.47 15.83 -2.58
N ILE A 110 0.42 15.01 -2.48
CA ILE A 110 0.52 13.59 -2.16
C ILE A 110 -0.12 12.76 -3.26
N TRP A 111 0.62 11.77 -3.75
CA TRP A 111 0.11 10.79 -4.71
C TRP A 111 0.16 9.40 -4.09
N VAL A 112 -0.95 8.68 -4.19
CA VAL A 112 -1.06 7.29 -3.73
C VAL A 112 -1.53 6.42 -4.89
N PHE A 113 -0.79 5.37 -5.20
CA PHE A 113 -1.06 4.48 -6.34
C PHE A 113 -1.25 3.03 -5.88
N PRO A 114 -2.42 2.66 -5.31
CA PRO A 114 -2.68 1.29 -4.91
C PRO A 114 -2.76 0.39 -6.14
N THR A 115 -1.74 -0.43 -6.33
CA THR A 115 -1.47 -1.22 -7.52
C THR A 115 -1.69 -2.69 -7.21
N GLU A 116 -2.54 -3.35 -8.01
CA GLU A 116 -2.69 -4.81 -7.96
C GLU A 116 -1.75 -5.45 -8.99
N ILE A 117 -0.94 -6.40 -8.55
CA ILE A 117 -0.11 -7.22 -9.43
C ILE A 117 -0.94 -8.43 -9.86
N PRO A 118 -1.13 -8.68 -11.17
CA PRO A 118 -1.95 -9.77 -11.66
C PRO A 118 -1.59 -11.12 -11.06
N GLU A 119 -2.59 -11.95 -10.80
CA GLU A 119 -2.39 -13.32 -10.33
C GLU A 119 -1.42 -14.05 -11.27
N GLY A 120 -0.48 -14.80 -10.69
CA GLY A 120 0.61 -15.44 -11.43
C GLY A 120 1.88 -14.58 -11.60
N HIS A 121 1.82 -13.28 -11.33
CA HIS A 121 2.98 -12.37 -11.44
C HIS A 121 3.56 -11.96 -10.09
N TRP A 122 2.79 -12.13 -9.00
CA TRP A 122 3.28 -11.87 -7.66
C TRP A 122 4.37 -12.86 -7.24
N GLY A 123 5.60 -12.37 -7.09
CA GLY A 123 6.80 -13.16 -6.80
C GLY A 123 7.27 -13.03 -5.35
N GLY A 124 7.82 -14.11 -4.81
CA GLY A 124 8.47 -14.11 -3.50
C GLY A 124 9.09 -15.46 -3.18
N PHE A 125 10.17 -15.50 -2.39
CA PHE A 125 10.92 -16.73 -2.09
C PHE A 125 11.42 -17.46 -3.36
N GLY A 126 11.80 -16.71 -4.40
CA GLY A 126 12.27 -17.27 -5.68
C GLY A 126 11.19 -17.98 -6.52
N LYS A 127 9.91 -17.76 -6.25
CA LYS A 127 8.79 -18.40 -6.97
C LYS A 127 7.58 -17.48 -7.10
N VAL A 128 6.69 -17.81 -8.02
CA VAL A 128 5.34 -17.25 -8.05
C VAL A 128 4.59 -17.68 -6.79
N ARG A 129 3.88 -16.75 -6.17
CA ARG A 129 3.10 -16.96 -4.95
C ARG A 129 1.62 -16.68 -5.26
N PRO A 130 0.83 -17.71 -5.61
CA PRO A 130 -0.59 -17.56 -5.87
C PRO A 130 -1.33 -16.95 -4.68
N LEU A 131 -2.36 -16.13 -4.92
CA LEU A 131 -3.15 -15.52 -3.84
C LEU A 131 -3.67 -16.58 -2.86
N ALA A 132 -4.12 -17.75 -3.34
CA ALA A 132 -4.59 -18.84 -2.49
C ALA A 132 -3.52 -19.34 -1.50
N ALA A 133 -2.25 -19.40 -1.91
CA ALA A 133 -1.16 -19.81 -1.03
C ALA A 133 -0.81 -18.73 0.00
N ILE A 134 -0.95 -17.45 -0.37
CA ILE A 134 -0.80 -16.32 0.54
C ILE A 134 -1.92 -16.35 1.58
N LEU A 135 -3.17 -16.45 1.14
CA LEU A 135 -4.34 -16.50 2.02
C LEU A 135 -4.28 -17.70 2.96
N ALA A 136 -3.90 -18.90 2.49
CA ALA A 136 -3.72 -20.05 3.36
C ALA A 136 -2.72 -19.73 4.48
N ARG A 137 -1.60 -19.06 4.19
CA ARG A 137 -0.61 -18.67 5.21
C ARG A 137 -1.17 -17.68 6.23
N LEU A 138 -2.03 -16.76 5.80
CA LEU A 138 -2.57 -15.66 6.62
C LEU A 138 -3.85 -16.03 7.38
N THR A 139 -4.60 -17.04 6.93
CA THR A 139 -5.91 -17.42 7.51
C THR A 139 -5.90 -18.79 8.17
N GLY A 140 -4.79 -19.18 8.82
CA GLY A 140 -4.73 -20.41 9.62
C GLY A 140 -4.53 -21.72 8.83
N ASN A 141 -4.04 -21.64 7.59
CA ASN A 141 -3.63 -22.79 6.75
C ASN A 141 -4.75 -23.70 6.23
N ASP A 142 -6.00 -23.26 6.25
CA ASP A 142 -7.10 -23.92 5.52
C ASP A 142 -7.00 -23.66 4.01
N ARG A 143 -6.46 -24.66 3.30
CA ARG A 143 -6.22 -24.57 1.84
C ARG A 143 -7.48 -24.59 1.00
N ALA A 144 -8.56 -25.22 1.46
CA ALA A 144 -9.80 -25.27 0.69
C ALA A 144 -10.44 -23.88 0.71
N ARG A 145 -10.66 -23.35 1.92
CA ARG A 145 -11.20 -22.01 2.12
C ARG A 145 -10.36 -20.92 1.45
N ALA A 146 -9.02 -21.03 1.52
CA ALA A 146 -8.14 -20.06 0.90
C ALA A 146 -8.24 -20.04 -0.64
N ARG A 147 -8.44 -21.20 -1.28
CA ARG A 147 -8.66 -21.28 -2.73
C ARG A 147 -9.96 -20.63 -3.14
N ASP A 148 -11.06 -20.92 -2.43
CA ASP A 148 -12.37 -20.35 -2.72
C ASP A 148 -12.37 -18.83 -2.53
N LEU A 149 -11.74 -18.35 -1.44
CA LEU A 149 -11.57 -16.93 -1.18
C LEU A 149 -10.72 -16.24 -2.25
N ALA A 150 -9.61 -16.85 -2.68
CA ALA A 150 -8.77 -16.31 -3.74
C ALA A 150 -9.53 -16.20 -5.07
N ALA A 151 -10.21 -17.28 -5.47
CA ALA A 151 -10.97 -17.33 -6.72
C ALA A 151 -12.05 -16.24 -6.74
N ARG A 152 -12.78 -16.07 -5.64
CA ARG A 152 -13.79 -15.01 -5.51
C ARG A 152 -13.18 -13.62 -5.64
N ARG A 153 -12.14 -13.32 -4.86
CA ARG A 153 -11.45 -12.02 -4.85
C ARG A 153 -10.88 -11.63 -6.22
N ILE A 154 -10.26 -12.59 -6.90
CA ILE A 154 -9.71 -12.38 -8.25
C ILE A 154 -10.84 -12.15 -9.26
N ALA A 155 -11.91 -12.95 -9.20
CA ALA A 155 -13.07 -12.77 -10.09
C ALA A 155 -13.73 -11.39 -9.90
N GLU A 156 -13.87 -10.93 -8.66
CA GLU A 156 -14.38 -9.60 -8.32
C GLU A 156 -13.48 -8.49 -8.88
N SER A 157 -12.16 -8.57 -8.68
CA SER A 157 -11.19 -7.60 -9.23
C SER A 157 -11.25 -7.53 -10.76
N ARG A 158 -11.29 -8.68 -11.44
CA ARG A 158 -11.40 -8.73 -12.92
C ARG A 158 -12.72 -8.19 -13.44
N ALA A 159 -13.83 -8.51 -12.78
CA ALA A 159 -15.14 -7.99 -13.15
C ALA A 159 -15.23 -6.48 -12.93
N GLU A 160 -14.55 -5.94 -11.92
CA GLU A 160 -14.40 -4.49 -11.74
C GLU A 160 -13.56 -3.88 -12.86
N HIS A 161 -12.37 -4.39 -13.15
CA HIS A 161 -11.50 -3.87 -14.21
C HIS A 161 -12.16 -3.88 -15.58
N ALA A 162 -12.96 -4.91 -15.90
CA ALA A 162 -13.71 -4.98 -17.15
C ALA A 162 -14.84 -3.94 -17.26
N ARG A 163 -15.26 -3.32 -16.15
CA ARG A 163 -16.28 -2.26 -16.11
C ARG A 163 -15.70 -0.84 -16.14
N LEU A 164 -14.40 -0.70 -15.92
CA LEU A 164 -13.73 0.59 -16.05
C LEU A 164 -13.64 0.96 -17.55
N PRO A 165 -13.89 2.23 -17.89
CA PRO A 165 -13.92 2.70 -19.28
C PRO A 165 -12.56 2.67 -19.97
#